data_AF-A0A060YKC7-F1
#
_entry.id   AF-A0A060YKC7-F1
#
_cell.length_a   1.000
_cell.length_b   1.000
_cell.length_c   1.000
_cell.angle_alpha   90.00
_cell.angle_beta   90.00
_cell.angle_gamma   90.00
#
_symmetry.space_group_name_H-M   'P 1'
#
loop_
_entity.id
_entity.type
_entity.pdbx_description
1 polymer ?
#
loop_
_entity_poly.entity_id
_entity_poly.type
_entity_poly.pdbx_seq_one_letter_code
_entity_poly.pdbx_strand_id
1 'polypeptide(L)'
;MALRTLGCHLGRFQGIYRQLQPRSCGLAVLGVRGLPVVSLGVRCKSSGPVQVSHLDHLVLTVKSVPDTCTFYSSVLGMEVITFKGNRKALCFGKQKLNLHQVGQEFEPKALRPTSGSADLCLITLTPLAAVATHLQ
;
A
#
# COMPACT_ATOMS: atom_id res chain seq x y z
N MET A 1 4.75 -6.64 -8.76
CA MET A 1 5.88 -6.04 -7.98
C MET A 1 5.29 -5.12 -6.92
N ALA A 2 5.96 -4.88 -5.79
CA ALA A 2 5.32 -4.26 -4.61
C ALA A 2 5.62 -2.75 -4.48
N LEU A 3 4.59 -1.95 -4.20
CA LEU A 3 4.62 -0.50 -4.00
C LEU A 3 4.40 -0.21 -2.52
N ARG A 4 5.35 0.48 -1.87
CA ARG A 4 5.19 0.88 -0.46
C ARG A 4 4.50 2.23 -0.36
N THR A 5 3.36 2.31 0.34
CA THR A 5 2.69 3.57 0.66
C THR A 5 2.87 3.86 2.15
N LEU A 6 3.53 4.98 2.46
CA LEU A 6 3.57 5.52 3.82
C LEU A 6 2.32 6.40 4.01
N GLY A 7 1.65 6.23 5.14
CA GLY A 7 0.45 6.98 5.49
C GLY A 7 0.66 8.49 5.38
N CYS A 8 -0.26 9.15 4.66
CA CYS A 8 -0.43 10.59 4.44
C CYS A 8 0.41 11.54 5.33
N HIS A 9 1.65 11.79 4.93
CA HIS A 9 2.18 13.15 4.95
C HIS A 9 1.94 13.71 3.54
N LEU A 10 0.92 14.57 3.41
CA LEU A 10 0.64 15.33 2.20
C LEU A 10 1.83 16.27 1.97
N GLY A 11 2.83 15.80 1.23
CA GLY A 11 4.07 16.53 1.02
C GLY A 11 5.22 15.57 0.79
N ARG A 12 5.46 15.26 -0.48
CA ARG A 12 6.56 14.44 -1.00
C ARG A 12 6.43 12.93 -0.78
N PHE A 13 6.18 12.23 -1.89
CA PHE A 13 6.65 10.86 -2.14
C PHE A 13 8.20 10.80 -2.19
N GLN A 14 8.92 11.61 -1.39
CA GLN A 14 10.37 11.58 -1.37
C GLN A 14 10.84 10.45 -0.46
N GLY A 15 11.32 9.38 -1.09
CA GLY A 15 12.42 8.63 -0.49
C GLY A 15 12.22 7.14 -0.22
N ILE A 16 11.37 6.42 -0.95
CA ILE A 16 11.40 4.94 -0.93
C ILE A 16 11.80 4.33 -2.28
N TYR A 17 12.56 5.06 -3.10
CA TYR A 17 13.29 4.44 -4.22
C TYR A 17 14.77 4.12 -3.88
N ARG A 18 15.25 4.47 -2.68
CA ARG A 18 16.69 4.42 -2.33
C ARG A 18 17.16 3.22 -1.50
N GLN A 19 16.31 2.20 -1.28
CA GLN A 19 16.72 0.95 -0.60
C GLN A 19 16.61 -0.31 -1.48
N LEU A 20 16.67 -0.15 -2.80
CA LEU A 20 17.05 -1.23 -3.70
C LEU A 20 18.50 -1.02 -4.15
N GLN A 21 19.43 -0.98 -3.20
CA GLN A 21 20.85 -1.15 -3.50
C GLN A 21 21.30 -2.53 -3.00
N PRO A 22 21.83 -3.40 -3.88
CA PRO A 22 22.48 -4.62 -3.43
C PRO A 22 23.72 -4.21 -2.63
N ARG A 23 23.81 -4.63 -1.37
CA ARG A 23 25.07 -4.52 -0.64
C ARG A 23 26.12 -5.31 -1.42
N SER A 24 27.19 -4.64 -1.80
CA SER A 24 28.31 -5.18 -2.54
C SER A 24 28.99 -6.30 -1.73
N CYS A 25 28.71 -7.54 -2.10
CA CYS A 25 29.68 -8.63 -1.96
C CYS A 25 30.27 -8.84 -3.35
N GLY A 26 31.58 -8.64 -3.49
CA GLY A 26 32.25 -8.61 -4.79
C GLY A 26 32.09 -9.93 -5.54
N LEU A 27 31.54 -9.87 -6.75
CA LEU A 27 31.75 -10.89 -7.77
C LEU A 27 31.59 -10.25 -9.16
N ALA A 28 32.51 -10.59 -10.04
CA ALA A 28 32.66 -10.03 -11.38
C ALA A 28 31.36 -10.05 -12.20
N VAL A 29 31.11 -8.98 -12.94
CA VAL A 29 30.01 -8.88 -13.91
C VAL A 29 30.37 -9.72 -15.13
N LEU A 30 29.90 -10.96 -15.19
CA LEU A 30 29.61 -11.63 -16.45
C LEU A 30 28.12 -11.49 -16.74
N GLY A 31 27.79 -11.04 -17.94
CA GLY A 31 26.42 -10.76 -18.37
C GLY A 31 25.50 -11.96 -18.20
N VAL A 32 24.37 -11.74 -17.53
CA VAL A 32 23.28 -12.72 -17.42
C VAL A 32 22.02 -12.12 -18.01
N ARG A 33 21.69 -12.57 -19.22
CA ARG A 33 20.36 -12.46 -19.81
C ARG A 33 19.39 -13.30 -18.96
N GLY A 34 18.21 -12.74 -18.65
CA GLY A 34 17.04 -13.47 -18.19
C GLY A 34 17.20 -14.22 -16.86
N LEU A 35 17.10 -13.52 -15.73
CA LEU A 35 16.82 -14.16 -14.45
C LEU A 35 15.31 -14.17 -14.18
N PRO A 36 14.73 -15.31 -13.79
CA PRO A 36 13.33 -15.37 -13.37
C PRO A 36 13.19 -14.58 -12.07
N VAL A 37 12.13 -13.76 -11.99
CA VAL A 37 11.74 -13.09 -10.75
C VAL A 37 11.42 -14.17 -9.72
N VAL A 38 12.33 -14.40 -8.77
CA VAL A 38 12.12 -15.33 -7.67
C VAL A 38 11.08 -14.71 -6.74
N SER A 39 9.85 -15.21 -6.81
CA SER A 39 8.80 -14.85 -5.86
C SER A 39 9.20 -15.39 -4.49
N LEU A 40 9.68 -14.51 -3.59
CA LEU A 40 9.85 -14.82 -2.18
C LEU A 40 8.46 -15.04 -1.57
N GLY A 41 7.92 -16.23 -1.75
CA GLY A 41 6.68 -16.67 -1.11
C GLY A 41 6.92 -16.76 0.39
N VAL A 42 6.25 -15.90 1.15
CA VAL A 42 6.19 -16.05 2.61
C VAL A 42 5.46 -17.37 2.91
N ARG A 43 6.16 -18.36 3.46
CA ARG A 43 5.57 -19.64 3.87
C ARG A 43 5.19 -19.57 5.35
N CYS A 44 3.92 -19.27 5.63
CA CYS A 44 3.35 -19.38 6.97
C CYS A 44 2.86 -20.82 7.20
N LYS A 45 3.28 -21.47 8.30
CA LYS A 45 2.68 -22.73 8.76
C LYS A 45 1.41 -22.39 9.56
N SER A 46 0.24 -22.86 9.15
CA SER A 46 -0.99 -22.76 9.96
C SER A 46 -1.13 -24.01 10.83
N SER A 47 -1.28 -23.82 12.13
CA SER A 47 -1.44 -24.91 13.12
C SER A 47 -2.73 -24.79 13.95
N GLY A 48 -3.64 -23.88 13.58
CA GLY A 48 -4.93 -23.68 14.24
C GLY A 48 -6.10 -24.17 13.40
N PRO A 49 -7.29 -24.38 14.02
CA PRO A 49 -8.49 -24.84 13.31
C PRO A 49 -9.08 -23.78 12.36
N VAL A 50 -8.70 -22.50 12.54
CA VAL A 50 -9.16 -21.39 11.70
C VAL A 50 -8.12 -21.09 10.63
N GLN A 51 -8.56 -21.07 9.37
CA GLN A 51 -7.76 -20.60 8.24
C GLN A 51 -8.26 -19.24 7.74
N VAL A 52 -7.36 -18.26 7.71
CA VAL A 52 -7.59 -16.95 7.09
C VAL A 52 -7.17 -17.03 5.63
N SER A 53 -8.04 -16.60 4.71
CA SER A 53 -7.74 -16.64 3.28
C SER A 53 -6.98 -15.41 2.80
N HIS A 54 -7.50 -14.21 3.11
CA HIS A 54 -6.92 -12.92 2.70
C HIS A 54 -7.48 -11.78 3.56
N LEU A 55 -6.87 -10.59 3.40
CA LEU A 55 -7.39 -9.35 3.95
C LEU A 55 -8.45 -8.79 2.99
N ASP A 56 -9.66 -8.52 3.49
CA ASP A 56 -10.76 -7.91 2.73
C ASP A 56 -10.58 -6.39 2.66
N HIS A 57 -10.45 -5.75 3.83
CA HIS A 57 -10.18 -4.32 3.95
C HIS A 57 -9.46 -3.98 5.25
N LEU A 58 -8.95 -2.75 5.31
CA LEU A 58 -8.48 -2.12 6.54
C LEU A 58 -9.02 -0.69 6.62
N VAL A 59 -8.95 -0.09 7.81
CA VAL A 59 -9.33 1.31 8.04
C VAL A 59 -8.08 2.17 8.13
N LEU A 60 -7.99 3.23 7.32
CA LEU A 60 -7.00 4.29 7.47
C LEU A 60 -7.63 5.47 8.20
N THR A 61 -7.05 5.81 9.35
CA THR A 61 -7.28 7.12 9.98
C THR A 61 -6.45 8.16 9.23
N VAL A 62 -7.08 9.24 8.78
CA VAL A 62 -6.44 10.28 7.95
C VAL A 62 -6.82 11.67 8.43
N LYS A 63 -5.95 12.65 8.21
CA LYS A 63 -6.23 14.05 8.57
C LYS A 63 -7.39 14.65 7.77
N SER A 64 -7.48 14.33 6.48
CA SER A 64 -8.48 14.84 5.55
C SER A 64 -8.91 13.75 4.58
N VAL A 65 -10.19 13.39 4.62
CA VAL A 65 -10.74 12.38 3.69
C VAL A 65 -10.69 12.87 2.24
N PRO A 66 -11.10 14.11 1.90
CA PRO A 66 -11.00 14.61 0.52
C PRO A 66 -9.58 14.58 -0.04
N ASP A 67 -8.58 15.01 0.72
CA ASP A 67 -7.19 15.04 0.26
C ASP A 67 -6.65 13.62 0.04
N THR A 68 -7.02 12.70 0.93
CA THR A 68 -6.66 11.28 0.81
C THR A 68 -7.31 10.67 -0.44
N CYS A 69 -8.59 10.94 -0.67
CA CYS A 69 -9.29 10.48 -1.87
C CYS A 69 -8.61 10.97 -3.14
N THR A 70 -8.32 12.27 -3.23
CA THR A 70 -7.62 12.87 -4.37
C THR A 70 -6.25 12.24 -4.60
N PHE A 71 -5.47 12.05 -3.53
CA PHE A 71 -4.15 11.45 -3.65
C PHE A 71 -4.21 10.02 -4.17
N TYR A 72 -4.99 9.14 -3.53
CA TYR A 72 -5.01 7.72 -3.91
C TYR A 72 -5.68 7.47 -5.26
N SER A 73 -6.65 8.29 -5.66
CA SER A 73 -7.24 8.19 -6.99
C SER A 73 -6.32 8.69 -8.09
N SER A 74 -5.63 9.82 -7.89
CA SER A 74 -4.73 10.39 -8.90
C SER A 74 -3.40 9.67 -9.02
N VAL A 75 -2.81 9.28 -7.89
CA VAL A 75 -1.45 8.69 -7.85
C VAL A 75 -1.49 7.18 -8.07
N LEU A 76 -2.49 6.50 -7.49
CA LEU A 76 -2.56 5.02 -7.51
C LEU A 76 -3.74 4.47 -8.30
N GLY A 77 -4.55 5.33 -8.93
CA GLY A 77 -5.69 4.91 -9.74
C GLY A 77 -6.79 4.20 -8.94
N MET A 78 -6.87 4.42 -7.62
CA MET A 78 -7.90 3.80 -6.80
C MET A 78 -9.26 4.45 -7.03
N GLU A 79 -10.32 3.64 -7.03
CA GLU A 79 -11.69 4.13 -7.17
C GLU A 79 -12.22 4.63 -5.83
N VAL A 80 -12.73 5.87 -5.79
CA VAL A 80 -13.36 6.43 -4.60
C VAL A 80 -14.83 6.03 -4.57
N ILE A 81 -15.22 5.23 -3.59
CA ILE A 81 -16.61 4.83 -3.38
C ILE A 81 -17.21 5.51 -2.14
N THR A 82 -18.53 5.72 -2.19
CA THR A 82 -19.31 6.22 -1.07
C THR A 82 -20.31 5.16 -0.64
N PHE A 83 -20.37 4.83 0.64
CA PHE A 83 -21.25 3.77 1.15
C PHE A 83 -21.78 4.12 2.53
N LYS A 84 -22.90 3.48 2.91
CA LYS A 84 -23.55 3.64 4.23
C LYS A 84 -23.67 5.13 4.63
N GLY A 85 -24.26 5.93 3.74
CA GLY A 85 -24.33 7.39 3.88
C GLY A 85 -23.04 8.03 3.36
N ASN A 86 -22.33 8.75 4.24
CA ASN A 86 -21.18 9.57 3.85
C ASN A 86 -19.81 8.88 4.04
N ARG A 87 -19.76 7.56 4.28
CA ARG A 87 -18.47 6.87 4.46
C ARG A 87 -17.77 6.73 3.12
N LYS A 88 -16.46 7.00 3.11
CA LYS A 88 -15.62 6.91 1.93
C LYS A 88 -14.69 5.71 2.02
N ALA A 89 -14.45 5.06 0.89
CA ALA A 89 -13.41 4.05 0.76
C ALA A 89 -12.69 4.17 -0.58
N LEU A 90 -11.48 3.63 -0.63
CA LEU A 90 -10.62 3.52 -1.81
C LEU A 90 -10.58 2.05 -2.24
N CYS A 91 -11.16 1.73 -3.39
CA CYS A 91 -11.19 0.38 -3.94
C CYS A 91 -10.03 0.12 -4.89
N PHE A 92 -9.47 -1.09 -4.83
CA PHE A 92 -8.45 -1.58 -5.75
C PHE A 92 -8.51 -3.11 -5.82
N GLY A 93 -8.55 -3.65 -7.03
CA GLY A 93 -8.74 -5.09 -7.24
C GLY A 93 -10.03 -5.59 -6.59
N LYS A 94 -9.91 -6.46 -5.58
CA LYS A 94 -11.03 -7.00 -4.79
C LYS A 94 -11.02 -6.54 -3.33
N GLN A 95 -10.24 -5.52 -3.01
CA GLN A 95 -10.01 -5.02 -1.65
C GLN A 95 -10.35 -3.53 -1.56
N LYS A 96 -10.44 -3.01 -0.34
CA LYS A 96 -10.62 -1.56 -0.12
C LYS A 96 -9.91 -1.04 1.12
N LEU A 97 -9.65 0.26 1.14
CA LEU A 97 -9.25 1.02 2.34
C LEU A 97 -10.43 1.90 2.76
N ASN A 98 -11.04 1.63 3.91
CA ASN A 98 -12.05 2.53 4.47
C ASN A 98 -11.35 3.74 5.11
N LEU A 99 -11.90 4.93 4.93
CA LEU A 99 -11.30 6.16 5.44
C LEU A 99 -12.09 6.71 6.64
N HIS A 100 -11.39 6.92 7.75
CA HIS A 100 -11.90 7.64 8.91
C HIS A 100 -11.10 8.95 9.06
N GLN A 101 -11.78 10.08 9.25
CA GLN A 101 -11.09 11.33 9.53
C GLN A 101 -10.71 11.41 11.02
N VAL A 102 -9.53 11.96 11.34
CA VAL A 102 -9.12 12.23 12.73
C VAL A 102 -10.21 13.07 13.43
N GLY A 103 -10.66 12.60 14.59
CA GLY A 103 -11.70 13.24 15.38
C GLY A 103 -13.14 12.99 14.89
N GLN A 104 -13.32 12.26 13.79
CA GLN A 104 -14.61 11.86 13.24
C GLN A 104 -14.63 10.37 12.88
N GLU A 105 -13.95 9.55 13.68
CA GLU A 105 -13.91 8.12 13.43
C GLU A 105 -15.25 7.45 13.81
N PHE A 106 -15.62 6.42 13.06
CA PHE A 106 -16.77 5.58 13.39
C PHE A 106 -16.35 4.46 14.35
N GLU A 107 -17.22 4.14 15.32
CA GLU A 107 -17.06 2.98 16.18
C GLU A 107 -17.60 1.69 15.52
N PRO A 108 -17.00 0.51 15.79
CA PRO A 108 -15.77 0.32 16.56
C PRO A 108 -14.51 0.73 15.78
N LYS A 109 -13.48 1.23 16.49
CA LYS A 109 -12.18 1.60 15.90
C LYS A 109 -10.98 1.03 16.68
N ALA A 110 -9.79 1.17 16.11
CA ALA A 110 -8.54 0.86 16.81
C ALA A 110 -8.42 1.69 18.10
N LEU A 111 -7.77 1.14 19.13
CA LEU A 111 -7.62 1.82 20.43
C LEU A 111 -6.97 3.21 20.33
N ARG A 112 -6.02 3.37 19.40
CA ARG A 112 -5.30 4.63 19.15
C ARG A 112 -5.27 4.92 17.65
N PRO A 113 -6.37 5.41 17.06
CA PRO A 113 -6.43 5.71 15.63
C PRO A 113 -5.46 6.85 15.33
N THR A 114 -4.41 6.57 14.55
CA THR A 114 -3.30 7.51 14.34
C THR A 114 -3.12 7.78 12.85
N SER A 115 -3.29 9.03 12.43
CA SER A 115 -3.01 9.41 11.05
C SER A 115 -1.54 9.23 10.71
N GLY A 116 -1.25 8.65 9.54
CA GLY A 116 0.13 8.45 9.06
C GLY A 116 0.85 7.22 9.63
N SER A 117 0.21 6.42 10.51
CA SER A 117 0.85 5.25 11.11
C SER A 117 0.87 4.00 10.21
N ALA A 118 0.19 4.05 9.07
CA ALA A 118 0.10 2.93 8.15
C ALA A 118 1.34 2.84 7.25
N ASP A 119 1.84 1.63 7.09
CA ASP A 119 2.92 1.28 6.18
C ASP A 119 2.47 0.05 5.38
N LEU A 120 2.07 0.28 4.13
CA LEU A 120 1.42 -0.73 3.29
C LEU A 120 2.30 -1.04 2.10
N CYS A 121 2.30 -2.30 1.67
CA CYS A 121 2.96 -2.73 0.45
C CYS A 121 1.93 -3.36 -0.50
N LEU A 122 1.68 -2.71 -1.64
CA LEU A 122 0.63 -3.07 -2.59
C LEU A 122 1.23 -3.68 -3.85
N ILE A 123 0.72 -4.81 -4.31
CA ILE A 123 1.21 -5.42 -5.55
C ILE A 123 0.51 -4.77 -6.74
N THR A 124 1.30 -4.32 -7.72
CA THR A 124 0.79 -3.83 -9.01
C THR A 124 1.26 -4.70 -10.17
N LEU A 125 0.40 -4.77 -11.20
CA LEU A 125 0.71 -5.34 -12.52
C LEU A 125 1.45 -4.34 -13.41
N THR A 126 1.40 -3.05 -13.08
CA THR A 126 2.15 -2.01 -13.79
C THR A 126 3.66 -2.22 -13.61
N PRO A 127 4.46 -2.22 -14.68
CA PRO A 127 5.91 -2.32 -14.57
C PRO A 127 6.49 -1.21 -13.68
N LEU A 128 7.41 -1.54 -12.78
CA LEU A 128 7.96 -0.55 -11.83
C LEU A 128 8.66 0.62 -12.51
N ALA A 129 9.20 0.46 -13.72
CA ALA A 129 9.76 1.56 -14.48
C ALA A 129 8.70 2.63 -14.80
N ALA A 130 7.51 2.21 -15.25
CA ALA A 130 6.41 3.12 -15.51
C ALA A 130 5.86 3.77 -14.23
N VAL A 131 5.79 3.00 -13.14
CA VAL A 131 5.42 3.53 -11.81
C VAL A 131 6.43 4.58 -11.35
N ALA A 132 7.73 4.33 -11.51
CA ALA A 132 8.77 5.27 -11.13
C ALA A 132 8.68 6.57 -11.94
N THR A 133 8.46 6.49 -13.26
CA THR A 133 8.25 7.66 -14.12
C THR A 133 7.02 8.46 -13.71
N HIS A 134 5.93 7.81 -13.31
CA HIS A 134 4.72 8.50 -12.86
C HIS A 134 4.88 9.27 -11.53
N LEU A 135 5.77 8.79 -10.65
CA LEU A 135 5.95 9.34 -9.29
C LEU A 135 7.08 10.38 -9.17
N GLN A 136 7.82 10.65 -10.25
CA GLN A 136 8.92 11.63 -10.30
C GLN A 136 8.38 13.05 -10.56
#